data_AF-A0A2V6PBP1-F1
#
_entry.id   AF-A0A2V6PBP1-F1
#
_cell.length_a   1.000
_cell.length_b   1.000
_cell.length_c   1.000
_cell.angle_alpha   90.00
_cell.angle_beta   90.00
_cell.angle_gamma   90.00
#
_symmetry.space_group_name_H-M   'P 1'
#
loop_
_entity.id
_entity.type
_entity.pdbx_description
1 polymer ?
#
loop_
_entity_poly.entity_id
_entity_poly.type
_entity_poly.pdbx_seq_one_letter_code
_entity_poly.pdbx_strand_id
1 'polypeptide(L)'
;MPYAVVPPQVDRSKPAHQQPEPFLYAGVARERDDGIVLRGAQMIATSAVMANYLLVTYITPLAPGDDDYAFCAVVPANADGLRIHPRRPYGTIATSVTDYPLSSRFDEIDTIVVLEDVFVPWEHVFVHRRVDIVNAQWHDSAAHTLVNFHTLVRFGVKMEFIAGLATKLVELHGIEKLPPVQTQLGAEIGLIGAQIEALTHAAETLPLVRNGIARPNPLYIYARRSSRCRHRRAHSPARKPAKSCAAISAAPRRPRTSA
;
A
#
# COMPACT_ATOMS: atom_id res chain seq x y z
N MET A 1 -4.99 -12.16 -0.61
CA MET A 1 -5.63 -11.51 -1.77
C MET A 1 -5.30 -10.02 -1.73
N PRO A 2 -4.55 -9.48 -2.71
CA PRO A 2 -4.39 -8.04 -2.88
C PRO A 2 -5.63 -7.43 -3.55
N TYR A 3 -5.70 -6.11 -3.55
CA TYR A 3 -6.82 -5.35 -4.12
C TYR A 3 -6.30 -4.28 -5.08
N ALA A 4 -7.05 -4.04 -6.15
CA ALA A 4 -6.82 -3.00 -7.15
C ALA A 4 -7.98 -1.98 -7.04
N VAL A 5 -7.72 -0.85 -6.39
CA VAL A 5 -8.79 0.08 -5.94
C VAL A 5 -8.56 1.54 -6.34
N VAL A 6 -7.40 1.83 -6.93
CA VAL A 6 -7.00 3.18 -7.31
C VAL A 6 -7.08 3.28 -8.83
N PRO A 7 -7.98 4.12 -9.39
CA PRO A 7 -8.06 4.26 -10.84
C PRO A 7 -6.78 4.85 -11.42
N PRO A 8 -6.53 4.65 -12.73
CA PRO A 8 -5.46 5.32 -13.46
C PRO A 8 -5.37 6.82 -13.16
N GLN A 9 -4.15 7.30 -12.95
CA GLN A 9 -3.91 8.71 -12.65
C GLN A 9 -3.85 9.53 -13.94
N VAL A 10 -5.04 9.91 -14.44
CA VAL A 10 -5.21 10.83 -15.56
C VAL A 10 -5.75 12.17 -15.05
N ASP A 11 -6.76 12.75 -15.69
CA ASP A 11 -7.41 13.98 -15.26
C ASP A 11 -8.32 13.74 -14.05
N ARG A 12 -7.81 14.10 -12.86
CA ARG A 12 -8.53 13.98 -11.59
C ARG A 12 -9.62 15.04 -11.39
N SER A 13 -9.72 16.04 -12.26
CA SER A 13 -10.81 17.02 -12.20
C SER A 13 -12.13 16.45 -12.74
N LYS A 14 -12.06 15.34 -13.47
CA LYS A 14 -13.21 14.70 -14.10
C LYS A 14 -13.61 13.39 -13.39
N PRO A 15 -14.91 13.11 -13.27
CA PRO A 15 -15.40 11.81 -12.80
C PRO A 15 -15.09 10.69 -13.80
N ALA A 16 -15.38 9.43 -13.43
CA ALA A 16 -15.03 8.27 -14.25
C ALA A 16 -15.73 8.30 -15.62
N HIS A 17 -17.02 8.62 -15.65
CA HIS A 17 -17.83 8.71 -16.88
C HIS A 17 -17.46 9.87 -17.82
N GLN A 18 -16.64 10.83 -17.36
CA GLN A 18 -16.20 11.98 -18.18
C GLN A 18 -14.72 11.89 -18.58
N GLN A 19 -14.09 10.75 -18.34
CA GLN A 19 -12.73 10.53 -18.82
C GLN A 19 -12.72 10.53 -20.36
N PRO A 20 -11.57 10.88 -20.99
CA PRO A 20 -11.47 11.00 -22.45
C PRO A 20 -11.88 9.74 -23.21
N GLU A 21 -11.70 8.57 -22.58
CA GLU A 21 -12.06 7.27 -23.14
C GLU A 21 -12.98 6.51 -22.17
N PRO A 22 -14.10 5.92 -22.66
CA PRO A 22 -14.93 5.04 -21.87
C PRO A 22 -14.11 3.87 -21.32
N PHE A 23 -14.34 3.50 -20.06
CA PHE A 23 -13.61 2.41 -19.39
C PHE A 23 -12.09 2.62 -19.33
N LEU A 24 -11.61 3.87 -19.33
CA LEU A 24 -10.24 4.15 -18.91
C LEU A 24 -10.05 3.70 -17.44
N TYR A 25 -11.05 3.93 -16.61
CA TYR A 25 -11.16 3.29 -15.29
C TYR A 25 -11.93 1.97 -15.41
N ALA A 26 -11.62 0.98 -14.58
CA ALA A 26 -12.32 -0.29 -14.63
C ALA A 26 -13.84 -0.13 -14.41
N GLY A 27 -14.68 -0.78 -15.20
CA GLY A 27 -16.14 -0.73 -15.04
C GLY A 27 -16.83 -1.92 -15.68
N VAL A 28 -18.14 -2.02 -15.46
CA VAL A 28 -19.05 -2.99 -16.05
C VAL A 28 -19.35 -2.57 -17.49
N ALA A 29 -18.66 -3.19 -18.44
CA ALA A 29 -18.84 -2.91 -19.87
C ALA A 29 -20.15 -3.50 -20.42
N ARG A 30 -20.57 -4.64 -19.88
CA ARG A 30 -21.84 -5.28 -20.22
C ARG A 30 -22.28 -6.24 -19.12
N GLU A 31 -23.58 -6.45 -19.05
CA GLU A 31 -24.20 -7.50 -18.25
C GLU A 31 -24.48 -8.73 -19.12
N ARG A 32 -24.51 -9.88 -18.48
CA ARG A 32 -24.94 -11.16 -19.04
C ARG A 32 -25.85 -11.84 -18.01
N ASP A 33 -26.63 -12.81 -18.46
CA ASP A 33 -27.49 -13.59 -17.57
C ASP A 33 -26.66 -14.31 -16.48
N ASP A 34 -25.45 -14.74 -16.82
CA ASP A 34 -24.53 -15.49 -15.96
C ASP A 34 -23.47 -14.64 -15.25
N GLY A 35 -23.46 -13.31 -15.42
CA GLY A 35 -22.53 -12.44 -14.72
C GLY A 35 -22.33 -11.06 -15.35
N ILE A 36 -21.17 -10.48 -15.10
CA ILE A 36 -20.76 -9.19 -15.66
C ILE A 36 -19.47 -9.32 -16.45
N VAL A 37 -19.26 -8.41 -17.38
CA VAL A 37 -17.96 -8.26 -18.05
C VAL A 37 -17.33 -6.94 -17.66
N LEU A 38 -16.13 -7.02 -17.11
CA LEU A 38 -15.35 -5.89 -16.66
C LEU A 38 -14.34 -5.46 -17.73
N ARG A 39 -14.25 -4.15 -17.96
CA ARG A 39 -13.28 -3.53 -18.86
C ARG A 39 -12.60 -2.35 -18.19
N GLY A 40 -11.33 -2.14 -18.49
CA GLY A 40 -10.59 -0.94 -18.13
C GLY A 40 -9.40 -1.22 -17.25
N ALA A 41 -8.92 -0.23 -16.49
CA ALA A 41 -7.72 -0.39 -15.68
C ALA A 41 -7.88 0.07 -14.23
N GLN A 42 -7.06 -0.53 -13.37
CA GLN A 42 -6.82 -0.12 -11.99
C GLN A 42 -5.31 -0.12 -11.73
N MET A 43 -4.82 0.84 -10.98
CA MET A 43 -3.40 1.00 -10.65
C MET A 43 -3.09 0.55 -9.22
N ILE A 44 -1.81 0.28 -9.00
CA ILE A 44 -1.20 -0.02 -7.69
C ILE A 44 -1.88 -1.23 -7.02
N ALA A 45 -1.89 -2.36 -7.73
CA ALA A 45 -2.22 -3.65 -7.14
C ALA A 45 -0.93 -4.33 -6.66
N THR A 46 -0.45 -3.92 -5.48
CA THR A 46 0.78 -4.45 -4.90
C THR A 46 0.69 -5.96 -4.71
N SER A 47 1.71 -6.69 -5.17
CA SER A 47 1.81 -8.15 -5.10
C SER A 47 0.74 -8.92 -5.92
N ALA A 48 0.08 -8.28 -6.89
CA ALA A 48 -0.92 -8.94 -7.73
C ALA A 48 -0.35 -10.13 -8.52
N VAL A 49 0.93 -10.06 -8.95
CA VAL A 49 1.62 -11.16 -9.65
C VAL A 49 1.79 -12.43 -8.83
N MET A 50 1.61 -12.36 -7.51
CA MET A 50 1.74 -13.49 -6.57
C MET A 50 0.39 -14.00 -6.08
N ALA A 51 -0.72 -13.44 -6.57
CA ALA A 51 -2.05 -13.70 -6.03
C ALA A 51 -2.80 -14.79 -6.80
N ASN A 52 -3.68 -15.51 -6.11
CA ASN A 52 -4.68 -16.39 -6.76
C ASN A 52 -5.91 -15.60 -7.22
N TYR A 53 -6.26 -14.54 -6.49
CA TYR A 53 -7.43 -13.71 -6.71
C TYR A 53 -7.10 -12.24 -6.47
N LEU A 54 -7.81 -11.34 -7.15
CA LEU A 54 -7.74 -9.90 -7.00
C LEU A 54 -9.12 -9.35 -6.64
N LEU A 55 -9.21 -8.54 -5.59
CA LEU A 55 -10.39 -7.71 -5.38
C LEU A 55 -10.27 -6.44 -6.23
N VAL A 56 -11.23 -6.20 -7.13
CA VAL A 56 -11.25 -5.02 -8.00
C VAL A 56 -12.46 -4.17 -7.64
N THR A 57 -12.21 -2.91 -7.26
CA THR A 57 -13.26 -1.94 -6.90
C THR A 57 -12.66 -0.53 -6.85
N TYR A 58 -13.26 0.39 -6.07
CA TYR A 58 -12.84 1.79 -5.92
C TYR A 58 -12.71 2.19 -4.47
N ILE A 59 -11.59 2.83 -4.12
CA ILE A 59 -11.42 3.53 -2.82
C ILE A 59 -11.67 5.04 -2.94
N THR A 60 -11.54 5.59 -4.14
CA THR A 60 -11.91 6.98 -4.44
C THR A 60 -13.42 7.07 -4.64
N PRO A 61 -14.12 8.01 -3.99
CA PRO A 61 -15.55 8.16 -4.17
C PRO A 61 -15.91 8.39 -5.64
N LEU A 62 -16.86 7.61 -6.13
CA LEU A 62 -17.48 7.79 -7.44
C LEU A 62 -18.53 8.90 -7.40
N ALA A 63 -18.68 9.61 -8.51
CA ALA A 63 -19.68 10.67 -8.65
C ALA A 63 -21.05 10.10 -9.06
N PRO A 64 -22.15 10.85 -8.87
CA PRO A 64 -23.43 10.50 -9.49
C PRO A 64 -23.28 10.35 -11.01
N GLY A 65 -23.85 9.29 -11.59
CA GLY A 65 -23.70 8.94 -13.01
C GLY A 65 -22.54 7.99 -13.34
N ASP A 66 -21.68 7.65 -12.36
CA ASP A 66 -20.64 6.63 -12.51
C ASP A 66 -21.18 5.19 -12.30
N ASP A 67 -22.45 4.93 -12.59
CA ASP A 67 -23.12 3.64 -12.33
C ASP A 67 -22.40 2.46 -12.99
N ASP A 68 -21.94 2.62 -14.23
CA ASP A 68 -21.14 1.60 -14.95
C ASP A 68 -19.80 1.31 -14.26
N TYR A 69 -19.26 2.23 -13.45
CA TYR A 69 -18.00 2.04 -12.70
C TYR A 69 -18.25 1.56 -11.27
N ALA A 70 -19.50 1.59 -10.80
CA ALA A 70 -19.86 1.24 -9.44
C ALA A 70 -19.98 -0.28 -9.24
N PHE A 71 -18.84 -0.96 -9.15
CA PHE A 71 -18.79 -2.39 -8.84
C PHE A 71 -17.79 -2.72 -7.73
N CYS A 72 -17.95 -3.91 -7.15
CA CYS A 72 -16.97 -4.56 -6.29
C CYS A 72 -17.02 -6.06 -6.59
N ALA A 73 -15.91 -6.61 -7.06
CA ALA A 73 -15.86 -8.00 -7.49
C ALA A 73 -14.50 -8.64 -7.24
N VAL A 74 -14.48 -9.96 -7.11
CA VAL A 74 -13.25 -10.76 -7.07
C VAL A 74 -13.00 -11.40 -8.42
N VAL A 75 -11.77 -11.24 -8.91
CA VAL A 75 -11.33 -11.76 -10.22
C VAL A 75 -10.21 -12.77 -9.99
N PRO A 76 -10.31 -14.01 -10.49
CA PRO A 76 -9.19 -14.95 -10.51
C PRO A 76 -7.98 -14.34 -11.22
N ALA A 77 -6.78 -14.51 -10.68
CA ALA A 77 -5.57 -13.92 -11.26
C ALA A 77 -5.20 -14.51 -12.64
N ASN A 78 -5.76 -15.67 -12.98
CA ASN A 78 -5.63 -16.33 -14.28
C ASN A 78 -6.88 -16.16 -15.17
N ALA A 79 -7.81 -15.25 -14.83
CA ALA A 79 -9.00 -15.01 -15.64
C ALA A 79 -8.62 -14.56 -17.06
N ASP A 80 -9.34 -15.06 -18.07
CA ASP A 80 -9.11 -14.64 -19.44
C ASP A 80 -9.40 -13.14 -19.61
N GLY A 81 -8.56 -12.46 -20.39
CA GLY A 81 -8.56 -11.00 -20.53
C GLY A 81 -7.93 -10.22 -19.36
N LEU A 82 -7.54 -10.85 -18.25
CA LEU A 82 -6.84 -10.16 -17.16
C LEU A 82 -5.35 -10.03 -17.48
N ARG A 83 -4.85 -8.79 -17.56
CA ARG A 83 -3.43 -8.47 -17.74
C ARG A 83 -2.88 -7.77 -16.50
N ILE A 84 -1.77 -8.29 -15.98
CA ILE A 84 -1.06 -7.71 -14.83
C ILE A 84 0.28 -7.19 -15.36
N HIS A 85 0.43 -5.88 -15.38
CA HIS A 85 1.64 -5.20 -15.85
C HIS A 85 2.49 -4.77 -14.64
N PRO A 86 3.57 -5.50 -14.31
CA PRO A 86 4.42 -5.14 -13.19
C PRO A 86 5.31 -3.95 -13.51
N ARG A 87 5.63 -3.14 -12.50
CA ARG A 87 6.81 -2.28 -12.55
C ARG A 87 8.07 -3.14 -12.66
N ARG A 88 9.19 -2.50 -13.01
CA ARG A 88 10.49 -3.17 -12.99
C ARG A 88 10.77 -3.75 -11.59
N PRO A 89 10.97 -5.08 -11.45
CA PRO A 89 11.21 -5.70 -10.14
C PRO A 89 12.60 -5.39 -9.62
N TYR A 90 12.71 -5.05 -8.34
CA TYR A 90 13.99 -4.85 -7.66
C TYR A 90 14.66 -6.20 -7.34
N GLY A 91 13.86 -7.23 -7.03
CA GLY A 91 14.35 -8.55 -6.67
C GLY A 91 15.22 -9.20 -7.74
N THR A 92 14.81 -9.12 -9.01
CA THR A 92 15.57 -9.73 -10.12
C THR A 92 16.77 -8.90 -10.57
N ILE A 93 16.87 -7.63 -10.13
CA ILE A 93 18.02 -6.75 -10.43
C ILE A 93 19.11 -6.92 -9.37
N ALA A 94 18.75 -7.33 -8.15
CA ALA A 94 19.68 -7.48 -7.05
C ALA A 94 20.78 -8.50 -7.40
N THR A 95 22.04 -8.05 -7.37
CA THR A 95 23.20 -8.88 -7.74
C THR A 95 23.75 -9.72 -6.60
N SER A 96 23.36 -9.41 -5.36
CA SER A 96 23.84 -10.05 -4.14
C SER A 96 22.88 -9.80 -3.00
N VAL A 97 22.63 -10.83 -2.17
CA VAL A 97 21.86 -10.70 -0.93
C VAL A 97 22.61 -9.84 0.09
N THR A 98 23.94 -9.83 0.07
CA THR A 98 24.75 -9.03 0.99
C THR A 98 24.61 -7.53 0.72
N ASP A 99 24.67 -7.14 -0.56
CA ASP A 99 24.59 -5.72 -0.96
C ASP A 99 23.14 -5.21 -0.96
N TYR A 100 22.18 -6.10 -1.25
CA TYR A 100 20.75 -5.77 -1.35
C TYR A 100 19.89 -6.67 -0.44
N PRO A 101 20.08 -6.66 0.88
CA PRO A 101 19.47 -7.62 1.80
C PRO A 101 17.94 -7.52 1.92
N LEU A 102 17.38 -6.36 1.55
CA LEU A 102 15.93 -6.13 1.51
C LEU A 102 15.37 -6.32 0.10
N SER A 103 15.92 -5.62 -0.89
CA SER A 103 15.41 -5.64 -2.27
C SER A 103 15.45 -7.03 -2.91
N SER A 104 16.40 -7.89 -2.53
CA SER A 104 16.50 -9.26 -3.06
C SER A 104 15.42 -10.22 -2.57
N ARG A 105 14.68 -9.89 -1.49
CA ARG A 105 13.77 -10.85 -0.82
C ARG A 105 12.39 -10.31 -0.46
N PHE A 106 12.25 -8.99 -0.31
CA PHE A 106 11.01 -8.36 0.16
C PHE A 106 10.41 -7.40 -0.89
N ASP A 107 10.69 -7.64 -2.18
CA ASP A 107 10.13 -6.85 -3.28
C ASP A 107 8.69 -7.28 -3.58
N GLU A 108 7.75 -6.57 -2.97
CA GLU A 108 6.33 -6.63 -3.33
C GLU A 108 6.09 -5.76 -4.57
N ILE A 109 5.93 -6.41 -5.73
CA ILE A 109 5.88 -5.73 -7.03
C ILE A 109 4.54 -5.01 -7.19
N ASP A 110 4.60 -3.71 -7.46
CA ASP A 110 3.42 -2.92 -7.81
C ASP A 110 3.05 -3.13 -9.27
N THR A 111 1.77 -3.32 -9.53
CA THR A 111 1.28 -3.60 -10.88
C THR A 111 0.17 -2.65 -11.28
N ILE A 112 0.04 -2.46 -12.59
CA ILE A 112 -1.19 -1.98 -13.22
C ILE A 112 -1.98 -3.21 -13.63
N VAL A 113 -3.27 -3.23 -13.30
CA VAL A 113 -4.20 -4.29 -13.68
C VAL A 113 -5.05 -3.75 -14.81
N VAL A 114 -5.06 -4.45 -15.95
CA VAL A 114 -5.87 -4.13 -17.12
C VAL A 114 -6.83 -5.29 -17.35
N LEU A 115 -8.10 -4.97 -17.50
CA LEU A 115 -9.19 -5.89 -17.77
C LEU A 115 -9.61 -5.72 -19.24
N GLU A 116 -9.23 -6.70 -20.06
CA GLU A 116 -9.62 -6.82 -21.47
C GLU A 116 -10.88 -7.69 -21.57
N ASP A 117 -12.04 -7.13 -21.23
CA ASP A 117 -13.33 -7.85 -21.24
C ASP A 117 -13.36 -9.13 -20.39
N VAL A 118 -12.98 -8.98 -19.12
CA VAL A 118 -12.93 -10.09 -18.16
C VAL A 118 -14.34 -10.44 -17.70
N PHE A 119 -14.77 -11.68 -17.96
CA PHE A 119 -16.03 -12.21 -17.42
C PHE A 119 -15.88 -12.55 -15.94
N VAL A 120 -16.86 -12.11 -15.13
CA VAL A 120 -16.96 -12.40 -13.70
C VAL A 120 -18.37 -12.90 -13.42
N PRO A 121 -18.52 -14.12 -12.87
CA PRO A 121 -19.83 -14.68 -12.60
C PRO A 121 -20.47 -14.01 -11.37
N TRP A 122 -21.80 -14.04 -11.26
CA TRP A 122 -22.53 -13.31 -10.22
C TRP A 122 -22.10 -13.68 -8.79
N GLU A 123 -21.64 -14.91 -8.53
CA GLU A 123 -21.19 -15.35 -7.21
C GLU A 123 -19.93 -14.61 -6.73
N HIS A 124 -19.19 -13.96 -7.64
CA HIS A 124 -18.00 -13.17 -7.33
C HIS A 124 -18.25 -11.66 -7.33
N VAL A 125 -19.50 -11.22 -7.51
CA VAL A 125 -19.89 -9.80 -7.53
C VAL A 125 -20.54 -9.43 -6.20
N PHE A 126 -19.93 -8.49 -5.48
CA PHE A 126 -20.43 -7.98 -4.20
C PHE A 126 -21.22 -6.68 -4.32
N VAL A 127 -20.88 -5.85 -5.31
CA VAL A 127 -21.62 -4.61 -5.61
C VAL A 127 -21.74 -4.49 -7.12
N HIS A 128 -22.93 -4.11 -7.59
CA HIS A 128 -23.26 -3.96 -9.00
C HIS A 128 -24.09 -2.69 -9.23
N ARG A 129 -23.57 -1.76 -10.04
CA ARG A 129 -24.21 -0.49 -10.46
C ARG A 129 -24.88 0.28 -9.32
N ARG A 130 -24.20 0.35 -8.17
CA ARG A 130 -24.69 1.05 -6.96
C ARG A 130 -23.61 1.95 -6.40
N VAL A 131 -23.57 3.20 -6.87
CA VAL A 131 -22.58 4.22 -6.48
C VAL A 131 -22.56 4.45 -4.97
N ASP A 132 -23.74 4.52 -4.35
CA ASP A 132 -23.90 4.70 -2.91
C ASP A 132 -23.25 3.55 -2.11
N ILE A 133 -23.47 2.32 -2.53
CA ILE A 133 -22.92 1.13 -1.86
C ILE A 133 -21.40 1.03 -2.07
N VAL A 134 -20.90 1.26 -3.29
CA VAL A 134 -19.44 1.28 -3.56
C VAL A 134 -18.73 2.34 -2.74
N ASN A 135 -19.32 3.52 -2.57
CA ASN A 135 -18.75 4.58 -1.75
C ASN A 135 -18.80 4.26 -0.25
N ALA A 136 -19.86 3.59 0.21
CA ALA A 136 -20.03 3.16 1.60
C ALA A 136 -19.14 1.98 2.00
N GLN A 137 -18.73 1.12 1.05
CA GLN A 137 -18.12 -0.19 1.32
C GLN A 137 -16.88 -0.14 2.24
N TRP A 138 -16.15 0.97 2.28
CA TRP A 138 -14.91 1.09 3.07
C TRP A 138 -15.14 1.63 4.48
N HIS A 139 -16.00 2.65 4.60
CA HIS A 139 -16.15 3.45 5.82
C HIS A 139 -17.37 3.06 6.65
N ASP A 140 -18.44 2.58 6.00
CA ASP A 140 -19.62 2.09 6.69
C ASP A 140 -19.40 0.64 7.16
N SER A 141 -18.60 -0.13 6.40
CA SER A 141 -18.08 -1.42 6.85
C SER A 141 -16.86 -1.27 7.77
N ALA A 142 -16.35 -2.38 8.30
CA ALA A 142 -15.09 -2.40 9.06
C ALA A 142 -13.84 -2.50 8.16
N ALA A 143 -13.98 -2.62 6.83
CA ALA A 143 -12.89 -2.95 5.92
C ALA A 143 -11.72 -1.95 6.00
N HIS A 144 -11.99 -0.64 5.88
CA HIS A 144 -10.92 0.36 5.93
C HIS A 144 -10.23 0.39 7.29
N THR A 145 -10.99 0.27 8.38
CA THR A 145 -10.45 0.22 9.75
C THR A 145 -9.54 -0.99 9.95
N LEU A 146 -9.97 -2.19 9.54
CA LEU A 146 -9.21 -3.43 9.70
C LEU A 146 -7.91 -3.42 8.87
N VAL A 147 -7.96 -2.98 7.61
CA VAL A 147 -6.76 -2.89 6.76
C VAL A 147 -5.75 -1.87 7.30
N ASN A 148 -6.23 -0.73 7.82
CA ASN A 148 -5.34 0.27 8.40
C ASN A 148 -4.81 -0.15 9.78
N PHE A 149 -5.57 -0.93 10.55
CA PHE A 149 -5.08 -1.52 11.79
C PHE A 149 -3.92 -2.49 11.51
N HIS A 150 -4.08 -3.42 10.56
CA HIS A 150 -2.98 -4.27 10.09
C HIS A 150 -1.77 -3.44 9.63
N THR A 151 -2.02 -2.32 8.92
CA THR A 151 -0.95 -1.41 8.48
C THR A 151 -0.20 -0.78 9.65
N LEU A 152 -0.90 -0.43 10.74
CA LEU A 152 -0.31 0.16 11.93
C LEU A 152 0.62 -0.83 12.63
N VAL A 153 0.15 -2.06 12.88
CA VAL A 153 0.95 -3.16 13.47
C VAL A 153 2.21 -3.43 12.64
N ARG A 154 2.03 -3.67 11.33
CA ARG A 154 3.15 -3.92 10.41
C ARG A 154 4.15 -2.76 10.38
N PHE A 155 3.68 -1.53 10.52
CA PHE A 155 4.54 -0.36 10.59
C PHE A 155 5.29 -0.26 11.93
N GLY A 156 4.68 -0.69 13.04
CA GLY A 156 5.34 -0.81 14.35
C GLY A 156 6.57 -1.72 14.29
N VAL A 157 6.40 -2.95 13.80
CA VAL A 157 7.51 -3.91 13.59
C VAL A 157 8.60 -3.33 12.68
N LYS A 158 8.20 -2.58 11.64
CA LYS A 158 9.16 -1.89 10.76
C LYS A 158 9.96 -0.81 11.51
N MET A 159 9.34 -0.08 12.42
CA MET A 159 10.03 0.92 13.22
C MET A 159 10.99 0.29 14.22
N GLU A 160 10.65 -0.84 14.83
CA GLU A 160 11.57 -1.62 15.67
C GLU A 160 12.81 -2.08 14.88
N PHE A 161 12.61 -2.59 13.67
CA PHE A 161 13.71 -2.97 12.78
C PHE A 161 14.62 -1.76 12.45
N ILE A 162 14.03 -0.61 12.11
CA ILE A 162 14.78 0.62 11.82
C ILE A 162 15.52 1.12 13.06
N ALA A 163 14.92 1.03 14.25
CA ALA A 163 15.56 1.40 15.50
C ALA A 163 16.76 0.53 15.80
N GLY A 164 16.62 -0.80 15.71
CA GLY A 164 17.74 -1.73 15.88
C GLY A 164 18.88 -1.48 14.88
N LEU A 165 18.54 -1.24 13.61
CA LEU A 165 19.52 -0.91 12.58
C LEU A 165 20.25 0.40 12.87
N ALA A 166 19.52 1.46 13.24
CA ALA A 166 20.10 2.75 13.57
C ALA A 166 21.04 2.68 14.78
N THR A 167 20.64 1.95 15.83
CA THR A 167 21.49 1.68 17.00
C THR A 167 22.76 0.95 16.60
N LYS A 168 22.67 -0.12 15.78
CA LYS A 168 23.85 -0.86 15.31
C LYS A 168 24.80 0.00 14.47
N LEU A 169 24.27 0.88 13.63
CA LEU A 169 25.09 1.82 12.86
C LEU A 169 25.81 2.81 13.76
N VAL A 170 25.14 3.30 14.81
CA VAL A 170 25.74 4.26 15.75
C VAL A 170 26.81 3.60 16.63
N GLU A 171 26.57 2.38 17.10
CA GLU A 171 27.57 1.55 17.81
C GLU A 171 28.80 1.26 16.94
N LEU A 172 28.59 0.91 15.66
CA LEU A 172 29.67 0.63 14.71
C LEU A 172 30.63 1.82 14.54
N HIS A 173 30.12 3.04 14.61
CA HIS A 173 30.91 4.26 14.50
C HIS A 173 31.48 4.75 15.84
N GLY A 174 31.09 4.16 16.98
CA GLY A 174 31.53 4.60 18.31
C GLY A 174 31.03 5.99 18.73
N ILE A 175 29.89 6.44 18.17
CA ILE A 175 29.32 7.78 18.42
C ILE A 175 28.05 7.74 19.29
N GLU A 176 27.72 6.59 19.86
CA GLU A 176 26.52 6.37 20.68
C GLU A 176 26.46 7.22 21.94
N LYS A 177 27.62 7.67 22.45
CA LYS A 177 27.72 8.50 23.65
C LYS A 177 27.53 9.99 23.37
N LEU A 178 27.49 10.42 22.11
CA LEU A 178 27.31 11.82 21.76
C LEU A 178 25.85 12.25 22.04
N PRO A 179 25.60 13.23 22.93
CA PRO A 179 24.23 13.66 23.26
C PRO A 179 23.37 14.08 22.06
N PRO A 180 23.91 14.76 21.02
CA PRO A 180 23.14 15.06 19.81
C PRO A 180 22.64 13.82 19.07
N VAL A 181 23.44 12.74 19.04
CA VAL A 181 23.08 11.48 18.37
C VAL A 181 21.95 10.78 19.12
N GLN A 182 22.05 10.70 20.45
CA GLN A 182 21.01 10.12 21.30
C GLN A 182 19.69 10.88 21.19
N THR A 183 19.77 12.22 21.19
CA THR A 183 18.60 13.08 21.04
C THR A 183 17.90 12.83 19.71
N GLN A 184 18.68 12.73 18.62
CA GLN A 184 18.12 12.49 17.30
C GLN A 184 17.48 11.11 17.17
N LEU A 185 18.15 10.04 17.64
CA LEU A 185 17.59 8.69 17.64
C LEU A 185 16.29 8.62 18.46
N GLY A 186 16.28 9.21 19.65
CA GLY A 186 15.11 9.26 20.52
C GLY A 186 13.96 10.06 19.91
N ALA A 187 14.23 11.25 19.38
CA ALA A 187 13.20 12.14 18.84
C ALA A 187 12.63 11.69 17.50
N GLU A 188 13.45 11.09 16.62
CA GLU A 188 13.01 10.71 15.28
C GLU A 188 12.52 9.26 15.19
N ILE A 189 13.17 8.33 15.88
CA ILE A 189 12.86 6.90 15.76
C ILE A 189 12.09 6.42 16.99
N GLY A 190 12.63 6.68 18.18
CA GLY A 190 12.02 6.23 19.44
C GLY A 190 10.61 6.77 19.65
N LEU A 191 10.42 8.09 19.46
CA LEU A 191 9.13 8.74 19.60
C LEU A 191 8.09 8.19 18.62
N ILE A 192 8.46 7.99 17.35
CA ILE A 192 7.54 7.45 16.35
C ILE A 192 7.18 5.99 16.67
N GLY A 193 8.17 5.18 17.08
CA GLY A 193 7.96 3.79 17.50
C GLY A 193 6.96 3.70 18.66
N ALA A 194 7.24 4.41 19.75
CA ALA A 194 6.38 4.44 20.94
C ALA A 194 4.96 4.95 20.63
N GLN A 195 4.83 5.95 19.75
CA GLN A 195 3.51 6.42 19.31
C GLN A 195 2.72 5.34 18.57
N ILE A 196 3.35 4.57 17.69
CA ILE A 196 2.65 3.52 16.93
C ILE A 196 2.21 2.40 17.86
N GLU A 197 3.08 1.98 18.77
CA GLU A 197 2.78 0.97 19.77
C GLU A 197 1.60 1.41 20.64
N ALA A 198 1.64 2.62 21.18
CA ALA A 198 0.56 3.18 21.98
C ALA A 198 -0.77 3.27 21.21
N LEU A 199 -0.74 3.73 19.95
CA LEU A 199 -1.93 3.80 19.10
C LEU A 199 -2.49 2.42 18.75
N THR A 200 -1.61 1.43 18.56
CA THR A 200 -2.01 0.04 18.29
C THR A 200 -2.71 -0.53 19.52
N HIS A 201 -2.08 -0.39 20.69
CA HIS A 201 -2.64 -0.88 21.94
C HIS A 201 -3.97 -0.18 22.30
N ALA A 202 -4.06 1.13 22.09
CA ALA A 202 -5.32 1.86 22.29
C ALA A 202 -6.41 1.43 21.31
N ALA A 203 -6.07 1.14 20.04
CA ALA A 203 -7.03 0.65 19.06
C ALA A 203 -7.61 -0.73 19.43
N GLU A 204 -6.81 -1.58 20.09
CA GLU A 204 -7.22 -2.92 20.56
C GLU A 204 -8.02 -2.87 21.87
N THR A 205 -7.56 -2.09 22.85
CA THR A 205 -8.12 -2.05 24.21
C THR A 205 -9.39 -1.21 24.34
N LEU A 206 -9.59 -0.26 23.43
CA LEU A 206 -10.76 0.62 23.41
C LEU A 206 -11.57 0.42 22.12
N PRO A 207 -12.03 -0.80 21.79
CA PRO A 207 -12.63 -1.11 20.50
C PRO A 207 -13.97 -0.42 20.33
N LEU A 208 -14.33 -0.14 19.07
CA LEU A 208 -15.69 0.27 18.73
C LEU A 208 -16.54 -0.99 18.56
N VAL A 209 -17.56 -1.17 19.40
CA VAL A 209 -18.50 -2.29 19.31
C VAL A 209 -19.77 -1.84 18.62
N ARG A 210 -20.14 -2.51 17.52
CA ARG A 210 -21.41 -2.27 16.80
C ARG A 210 -22.04 -3.62 16.48
N ASN A 211 -23.33 -3.78 16.80
CA ASN A 211 -24.09 -5.02 16.56
C ASN A 211 -23.39 -6.28 17.12
N GLY A 212 -22.77 -6.18 18.30
CA GLY A 212 -22.04 -7.29 18.92
C GLY A 212 -20.67 -7.60 18.29
N ILE A 213 -20.25 -6.86 17.27
CA ILE A 213 -18.94 -7.04 16.62
C ILE A 213 -18.00 -5.93 17.08
N ALA A 214 -16.91 -6.32 17.74
CA ALA A 214 -15.81 -5.42 18.09
C ALA A 214 -14.92 -5.18 16.88
N ARG A 215 -14.55 -3.91 16.63
CA ARG A 215 -13.52 -3.55 15.66
C ARG A 215 -12.52 -2.56 16.25
N PRO A 216 -11.27 -2.56 15.78
CA PRO A 216 -10.26 -1.61 16.23
C PRO A 216 -10.77 -0.17 16.11
N ASN A 217 -10.49 0.66 17.11
CA ASN A 217 -11.11 1.98 17.17
C ASN A 217 -10.57 2.93 16.08
N PRO A 218 -11.42 3.44 15.17
CA PRO A 218 -10.99 4.27 14.05
C PRO A 218 -10.24 5.55 14.47
N LEU A 219 -10.53 6.10 15.66
CA LEU A 219 -9.88 7.30 16.16
C LEU A 219 -8.36 7.14 16.21
N TYR A 220 -7.87 6.06 16.83
CA TYR A 220 -6.44 5.82 17.00
C TYR A 220 -5.75 5.42 15.68
N ILE A 221 -6.48 4.73 14.81
CA ILE A 221 -6.00 4.31 13.50
C ILE A 221 -5.80 5.54 12.58
N TYR A 222 -6.76 6.46 12.56
CA TYR A 222 -6.69 7.65 11.72
C TYR A 222 -5.82 8.77 12.31
N ALA A 223 -5.64 8.81 13.63
CA ALA A 223 -4.71 9.74 14.29
C ALA A 223 -3.28 9.64 13.72
N ARG A 224 -2.83 8.43 13.36
CA ARG A 224 -1.53 8.26 12.70
C ARG A 224 -1.51 8.82 11.27
N ARG A 225 -2.60 8.68 10.52
CA ARG A 225 -2.67 9.07 9.10
C ARG A 225 -2.47 10.58 8.93
N SER A 226 -3.02 11.39 9.83
CA SER A 226 -2.85 12.85 9.82
C SER A 226 -1.43 13.29 10.22
N SER A 227 -0.77 12.58 11.15
CA SER A 227 0.60 12.90 11.57
C SER A 227 1.67 12.52 10.52
N ARG A 228 1.36 11.57 9.62
CA ARG A 228 2.24 11.13 8.51
C ARG A 228 2.60 12.28 7.56
N CYS A 229 1.67 13.19 7.26
CA CYS A 229 1.91 14.32 6.35
C CYS A 229 2.88 15.36 6.93
N ARG A 230 2.92 15.55 8.26
CA ARG A 230 3.85 16.49 8.90
C ARG A 230 5.28 15.96 8.92
N HIS A 231 5.46 14.68 9.25
CA HIS A 231 6.80 14.07 9.33
C HIS A 231 7.43 13.88 7.94
N ARG A 232 6.64 13.53 6.91
CA ARG A 232 7.16 13.38 5.54
C ARG A 232 7.66 14.70 4.94
N ARG A 233 7.12 15.85 5.36
CA ARG A 233 7.62 17.19 4.98
C ARG A 233 8.90 17.56 5.72
N ALA A 234 9.06 17.14 6.97
CA ALA A 234 10.30 17.37 7.74
C ALA A 234 11.51 16.63 7.15
N HIS A 235 11.29 15.46 6.53
CA HIS A 235 12.34 14.62 5.94
C HIS A 235 12.43 14.71 4.40
N SER A 236 11.88 15.77 3.78
CA SER A 236 12.10 16.04 2.36
C SER A 236 13.59 16.32 2.09
N PRO A 237 14.21 15.74 1.05
CA PRO A 237 15.64 15.87 0.76
C PRO A 237 16.12 17.31 0.47
N ALA A 238 15.22 18.29 0.48
CA ALA A 238 15.50 19.72 0.37
C ALA A 238 16.14 20.35 1.63
N ARG A 239 16.16 19.66 2.78
CA ARG A 239 16.94 20.05 3.97
C ARG A 239 17.91 18.92 4.33
N LYS A 240 19.12 18.94 3.75
CA LYS A 240 20.22 18.07 4.18
C LYS A 240 21.09 18.80 5.21
N PRO A 241 21.16 18.37 6.47
CA PRO A 241 22.40 18.51 7.23
C PRO A 241 23.43 17.50 6.72
N ALA A 242 24.71 17.79 6.94
CA ALA A 242 25.88 17.17 6.33
C ALA A 242 25.80 15.65 6.09
N LYS A 243 26.06 15.24 4.85
CA LYS A 243 26.26 13.84 4.47
C LYS A 243 27.51 13.31 5.19
N SER A 244 27.34 12.46 6.20
CA SER A 244 28.40 11.54 6.62
C SER A 244 28.63 10.53 5.48
N CYS A 245 29.90 10.34 5.11
CA CYS A 245 30.36 9.57 3.94
C CYS A 245 30.06 8.05 4.00
N ALA A 246 29.54 7.56 5.13
CA ALA A 246 29.47 6.13 5.44
C ALA A 246 28.52 5.32 4.53
N ALA A 247 27.38 5.88 4.10
CA ALA A 247 26.45 5.16 3.22
C ALA A 247 27.02 4.89 1.81
N ILE A 248 28.12 5.56 1.44
CA ILE A 248 28.80 5.44 0.15
C ILE A 248 30.10 4.62 0.28
N SER A 249 30.57 4.34 1.50
CA SER A 249 31.76 3.55 1.76
C SER A 249 31.45 2.04 1.65
N ALA A 250 31.00 1.59 0.47
CA ALA A 250 30.97 0.16 0.15
C ALA A 250 32.41 -0.35 -0.05
N ALA A 251 32.70 -1.56 0.45
CA ALA A 251 34.03 -2.16 0.39
C ALA A 251 34.58 -2.22 -1.05
N PRO A 252 35.89 -2.01 -1.27
CA PRO A 252 36.49 -2.14 -2.58
C PRO A 252 36.27 -3.56 -3.13
N ARG A 253 35.76 -3.65 -4.37
CA ARG A 253 35.61 -4.93 -5.09
C ARG A 253 36.96 -5.66 -5.04
N ARG A 254 37.00 -6.84 -4.39
CA ARG A 254 38.17 -7.72 -4.48
C ARG A 254 38.45 -8.02 -5.96
N PRO A 255 39.71 -7.92 -6.43
CA PRO A 255 40.05 -8.26 -7.80
C PRO A 255 39.66 -9.71 -8.06
N ARG A 256 38.96 -9.96 -9.17
CA ARG A 256 38.72 -11.32 -9.66
C ARG A 256 40.08 -11.92 -9.98
N THR A 257 40.54 -12.86 -9.15
CA THR A 257 41.63 -13.76 -9.52
C THR A 257 41.12 -14.64 -10.67
N SER A 258 41.67 -14.42 -11.86
CA SER A 258 41.51 -15.32 -13.00
C SER A 258 42.19 -16.65 -12.70
N ALA A 259 41.43 -17.72 -12.76
CA ALA A 259 41.89 -19.06 -13.07
C ALA A 259 40.88 -19.67 -14.07
#